data_AF-H8I999-F1
#
_entry.id   AF-H8I999-F1
#
_cell.length_a   1.000
_cell.length_b   1.000
_cell.length_c   1.000
_cell.angle_alpha   90.00
_cell.angle_beta   90.00
_cell.angle_gamma   90.00
#
_symmetry.space_group_name_H-M   'P 1'
#
loop_
_entity.id
_entity.type
_entity.pdbx_description
1 polymer ?
#
loop_
_entity_poly.entity_id
_entity_poly.type
_entity_poly.pdbx_seq_one_letter_code
_entity_poly.pdbx_strand_id
1 'polypeptide(L)'
;MLESIVDVLLSTAIVFALAFGVLFLIYYFTSPIYTEYGDKRSRLCYSLLNSLYFSLVLAILFAVLPGLSNSYGVLVSLAVGLVIILITTAIQVYAVAALVRGGFLKMRQKTRKYK
;
A
#
# COMPACT_ATOMS: atom_id res chain seq x y z
N MET A 1 13.78 17.82 23.51
CA MET A 1 12.91 16.62 23.39
C MET A 1 11.73 16.86 22.46
N LEU A 2 10.93 17.92 22.62
CA LEU A 2 9.80 18.20 21.73
C LEU A 2 10.24 18.52 20.29
N GLU A 3 11.30 19.34 20.12
CA GLU A 3 11.87 19.65 18.79
C GLU A 3 12.36 18.40 18.06
N SER A 4 13.04 17.47 18.74
CA SER A 4 13.49 16.23 18.09
C SER A 4 12.33 15.28 17.73
N ILE A 5 11.22 15.32 18.46
CA ILE A 5 10.03 14.54 18.09
C ILE A 5 9.37 15.15 16.85
N VAL A 6 9.29 16.48 16.76
CA VAL A 6 8.74 17.19 15.60
C VAL A 6 9.59 16.94 14.35
N ASP A 7 10.92 16.98 14.47
CA ASP A 7 11.84 16.70 13.35
C ASP A 7 11.73 15.25 12.86
N VAL A 8 11.56 14.30 13.78
CA VAL A 8 11.33 12.89 13.44
C VAL A 8 9.95 12.68 12.80
N LEU A 9 8.91 13.35 13.31
CA LEU A 9 7.57 13.29 12.72
C LEU A 9 7.54 13.89 11.31
N LEU A 10 8.18 15.04 11.13
CA LEU A 10 8.25 15.75 9.86
C LEU A 10 9.04 14.94 8.82
N SER A 11 10.21 14.43 9.17
CA SER A 11 11.01 13.58 8.29
C SER A 11 10.27 12.30 7.90
N THR A 12 9.59 11.67 8.86
CA THR A 12 8.76 10.48 8.59
C THR A 12 7.58 10.81 7.67
N ALA A 13 6.90 11.93 7.88
CA ALA A 13 5.81 12.39 7.02
C ALA A 13 6.27 12.70 5.59
N ILE A 14 7.46 13.30 5.44
CA ILE A 14 8.07 13.58 4.13
C ILE A 14 8.40 12.27 3.40
N VAL A 15 9.06 11.33 4.08
CA VAL A 15 9.39 10.01 3.49
C VAL A 15 8.13 9.26 3.12
N PHE A 16 7.09 9.31 3.95
CA PHE A 16 5.79 8.72 3.65
C PHE A 16 5.15 9.36 2.42
N ALA A 17 5.12 10.69 2.33
CA ALA A 17 4.55 11.41 1.20
C ALA A 17 5.30 11.13 -0.11
N LEU A 18 6.63 11.08 -0.06
CA LEU A 18 7.48 10.74 -1.21
C LEU A 18 7.24 9.29 -1.65
N ALA A 19 7.27 8.33 -0.71
CA ALA A 19 7.02 6.93 -1.01
C ALA A 19 5.61 6.73 -1.58
N PHE A 20 4.60 7.38 -1.00
CA PHE A 20 3.23 7.39 -1.49
C PHE A 20 3.14 7.92 -2.93
N GLY A 21 3.77 9.07 -3.21
CA GLY A 21 3.78 9.67 -4.55
C GLY A 21 4.47 8.78 -5.59
N VAL A 22 5.62 8.20 -5.25
CA VAL A 22 6.34 7.27 -6.14
C VAL A 22 5.51 6.02 -6.39
N LEU A 23 4.96 5.39 -5.35
CA LEU A 23 4.09 4.23 -5.48
C LEU A 23 2.83 4.54 -6.30
N PHE A 24 2.24 5.72 -6.11
CA PHE A 24 1.11 6.17 -6.89
C PHE A 24 1.45 6.23 -8.38
N LEU A 25 2.59 6.83 -8.75
CA LEU A 25 3.03 6.89 -10.14
C LEU A 25 3.27 5.49 -10.70
N ILE A 26 3.97 4.62 -9.95
CA ILE A 26 4.21 3.24 -10.35
C ILE A 26 2.88 2.53 -10.63
N TYR A 27 1.94 2.55 -9.70
CA TYR A 27 0.64 1.90 -9.89
C TYR A 27 -0.16 2.54 -11.00
N TYR A 28 -0.16 3.87 -11.10
CA TYR A 28 -0.87 4.56 -12.16
C TYR A 28 -0.39 4.13 -13.54
N PHE A 29 0.93 4.04 -13.77
CA PHE A 29 1.50 3.66 -15.07
C PHE A 29 1.48 2.15 -15.34
N THR A 30 1.74 1.32 -14.33
CA THR A 30 1.83 -0.15 -14.51
C THR A 30 0.48 -0.84 -14.51
N SER A 31 -0.51 -0.31 -13.78
CA SER A 31 -1.81 -0.96 -13.68
C SER A 31 -2.59 -1.19 -14.99
N PRO A 32 -2.57 -0.31 -16.01
CA PRO A 32 -3.22 -0.60 -17.30
C PRO A 32 -2.61 -1.76 -18.09
N ILE A 33 -1.41 -2.25 -17.70
CA ILE A 33 -0.80 -3.44 -18.30
C ILE A 33 -1.64 -4.67 -17.95
N TYR A 34 -2.11 -4.76 -16.71
CA TYR A 34 -2.77 -5.97 -16.17
C TYR A 34 -4.28 -5.84 -16.00
N THR A 35 -4.81 -4.61 -15.93
CA THR A 35 -6.21 -4.35 -15.61
C THR A 35 -6.84 -3.44 -16.68
N GLU A 36 -8.05 -3.79 -17.12
CA GLU A 36 -8.90 -2.92 -17.92
C GLU A 36 -9.73 -2.03 -17.00
N TYR A 37 -9.62 -0.73 -17.21
CA TYR A 37 -10.38 0.29 -16.49
C TYR A 37 -11.46 0.83 -17.42
N GLY A 38 -12.70 0.89 -16.94
CA GLY A 38 -13.80 1.51 -17.67
C GLY A 38 -13.62 3.02 -17.82
N ASP A 39 -13.00 3.68 -16.83
CA ASP A 39 -12.85 5.14 -16.78
C ASP A 39 -11.48 5.56 -16.21
N LYS A 40 -10.98 6.75 -16.62
CA LYS A 40 -9.75 7.36 -16.05
C LYS A 40 -9.85 7.59 -14.54
N ARG A 41 -11.05 7.92 -14.04
CA ARG A 41 -11.32 8.11 -12.60
C ARG A 41 -11.13 6.82 -11.81
N SER A 42 -11.59 5.69 -12.35
CA SER A 42 -11.40 4.38 -11.71
C SER A 42 -9.93 4.02 -11.62
N ARG A 43 -9.14 4.26 -12.68
CA ARG A 43 -7.67 4.07 -12.66
C ARG A 43 -6.98 4.93 -11.59
N LEU A 44 -7.33 6.21 -11.50
CA LEU A 44 -6.80 7.12 -10.48
C LEU A 44 -7.15 6.62 -9.08
N CYS A 45 -8.42 6.28 -8.84
CA CYS A 45 -8.90 5.84 -7.53
C CYS A 45 -8.25 4.53 -7.09
N TYR A 46 -8.11 3.55 -7.98
CA TYR A 46 -7.36 2.31 -7.70
C TYR A 46 -5.91 2.60 -7.34
N SER A 47 -5.23 3.43 -8.14
CA SER A 47 -3.81 3.72 -7.95
C SER A 47 -3.58 4.45 -6.64
N LEU A 48 -4.46 5.40 -6.29
CA LEU A 48 -4.45 6.11 -5.00
C LEU A 48 -4.68 5.16 -3.82
N LEU A 49 -5.71 4.32 -3.89
CA LEU A 49 -6.02 3.38 -2.81
C LEU A 49 -4.86 2.40 -2.60
N ASN A 50 -4.29 1.88 -3.68
CA ASN A 50 -3.22 0.89 -3.61
C ASN A 50 -1.90 1.51 -3.13
N SER A 51 -1.56 2.73 -3.60
CA SER A 51 -0.37 3.43 -3.12
C SER A 51 -0.50 3.85 -1.66
N LEU A 52 -1.69 4.30 -1.23
CA LEU A 52 -1.97 4.68 0.16
C LEU A 52 -1.85 3.48 1.08
N TYR A 53 -2.43 2.37 0.65
CA TYR A 53 -2.37 1.11 1.37
C TYR A 53 -0.91 0.66 1.56
N PHE A 54 -0.13 0.57 0.47
CA PHE A 54 1.25 0.13 0.56
C PHE A 54 2.13 1.07 1.37
N SER A 55 1.98 2.39 1.23
CA SER A 55 2.75 3.35 2.01
C SER A 55 2.41 3.25 3.50
N LEU A 56 1.16 3.00 3.86
CA LEU A 56 0.71 2.83 5.24
C LEU A 56 1.25 1.53 5.85
N VAL A 57 1.20 0.42 5.11
CA VAL A 57 1.81 -0.84 5.56
C VAL A 57 3.31 -0.68 5.79
N LEU A 58 4.03 -0.03 4.87
CA LEU A 58 5.45 0.25 5.03
C LEU A 58 5.73 1.10 6.28
N ALA A 59 4.93 2.14 6.52
CA ALA A 59 5.09 2.99 7.70
C ALA A 59 4.90 2.21 9.01
N ILE A 60 3.87 1.35 9.08
CA ILE A 60 3.65 0.47 10.24
C ILE A 60 4.83 -0.48 10.43
N LEU A 61 5.28 -1.13 9.36
CA LEU A 61 6.41 -2.05 9.43
C LEU A 61 7.69 -1.34 9.90
N PHE A 62 7.99 -0.14 9.37
CA PHE A 62 9.14 0.64 9.82
C PHE A 62 9.05 1.07 11.28
N ALA A 63 7.86 1.35 11.80
CA ALA A 63 7.67 1.70 13.20
C ALA A 63 7.83 0.47 14.13
N VAL A 64 7.35 -0.70 13.71
CA VAL A 64 7.21 -1.88 14.58
C VAL A 64 8.43 -2.81 14.50
N LEU A 65 9.01 -3.01 13.31
CA LEU A 65 10.10 -3.96 13.10
C LEU A 65 11.36 -3.68 13.93
N PRO A 66 11.85 -2.43 14.09
CA PRO A 66 13.06 -2.16 14.87
C PRO A 66 12.89 -2.55 16.35
N GLY A 67 11.74 -2.22 16.94
CA GLY A 67 11.44 -2.55 18.34
C GLY A 67 11.34 -4.06 18.59
N LEU A 68 10.69 -4.78 17.67
CA LEU A 68 10.60 -6.24 17.73
C LEU A 68 11.96 -6.89 17.50
N SER A 69 12.75 -6.40 16.55
CA SER A 69 14.08 -6.95 16.23
C SER A 69 15.03 -6.84 17.41
N ASN A 70 15.00 -5.72 18.13
CA ASN A 70 15.83 -5.51 19.32
C ASN A 70 15.40 -6.38 20.51
N SER A 71 14.12 -6.72 20.63
CA SER A 71 13.57 -7.43 21.79
C SER A 71 13.52 -8.96 21.61
N TYR A 72 13.21 -9.43 20.41
CA TYR A 72 12.92 -10.84 20.11
C TYR A 72 13.79 -11.42 18.99
N GLY A 73 14.67 -10.61 18.40
CA GLY A 73 15.53 -11.00 17.29
C GLY A 73 14.88 -10.87 15.91
N VAL A 74 15.73 -10.93 14.87
CA VAL A 74 15.37 -10.65 13.47
C VAL A 74 14.36 -11.65 12.91
N LEU A 75 14.46 -12.94 13.27
CA LEU A 75 13.55 -13.97 12.74
C LEU A 75 12.11 -13.76 13.20
N VAL A 76 11.92 -13.40 14.47
CA VAL A 76 10.60 -13.14 15.04
C VAL A 76 10.01 -11.84 14.46
N SER A 77 10.82 -10.80 14.30
CA SER A 77 10.35 -9.55 13.69
C SER A 77 9.90 -9.74 12.24
N LEU A 78 10.64 -10.53 11.45
CA LEU A 78 10.24 -10.89 10.08
C LEU A 78 8.93 -11.69 10.05
N ALA A 79 8.74 -12.66 10.94
CA ALA A 79 7.50 -13.44 11.02
C ALA A 79 6.29 -12.55 11.33
N VAL A 80 6.43 -11.63 12.30
CA VAL A 80 5.38 -10.67 12.64
C VAL A 80 5.11 -9.71 11.48
N GLY A 81 6.15 -9.19 10.84
CA GLY A 81 6.01 -8.33 9.66
C GLY A 81 5.24 -9.00 8.53
N LEU A 82 5.51 -10.29 8.27
CA LEU A 82 4.80 -11.08 7.28
C LEU A 82 3.32 -11.26 7.64
N VAL A 83 3.01 -11.52 8.90
CA VAL A 83 1.62 -11.62 9.38
C VAL A 83 0.88 -10.29 9.19
N ILE A 84 1.51 -9.16 9.52
CA ILE A 84 0.93 -7.83 9.28
C ILE A 84 0.62 -7.65 7.80
N ILE A 85 1.58 -7.90 6.91
CA ILE A 85 1.40 -7.78 5.46
C ILE A 85 0.23 -8.64 4.97
N LEU A 86 0.13 -9.89 5.43
CA LEU A 86 -0.94 -10.80 5.01
C LEU A 86 -2.32 -10.28 5.43
N ILE A 87 -2.48 -9.90 6.70
CA ILE A 87 -3.75 -9.40 7.23
C ILE A 87 -4.16 -8.12 6.52
N THR A 88 -3.24 -7.16 6.40
CA THR A 88 -3.52 -5.90 5.75
C THR A 88 -3.86 -6.12 4.27
N THR A 89 -3.21 -7.08 3.61
CA THR A 89 -3.44 -7.35 2.18
C THR A 89 -4.80 -7.99 1.97
N ALA A 90 -5.20 -8.90 2.85
CA ALA A 90 -6.55 -9.44 2.84
C ALA A 90 -7.60 -8.31 2.97
N ILE A 91 -7.44 -7.42 3.96
CA ILE A 91 -8.34 -6.27 4.17
C ILE A 91 -8.40 -5.39 2.91
N GLN A 92 -7.25 -5.10 2.30
CA GLN A 92 -7.20 -4.27 1.10
C GLN A 92 -7.88 -4.93 -0.10
N VAL A 93 -7.67 -6.22 -0.32
CA VAL A 93 -8.36 -6.97 -1.39
C VAL A 93 -9.87 -6.95 -1.17
N TYR A 94 -10.33 -7.16 0.07
CA TYR A 94 -11.76 -7.06 0.41
C TYR A 94 -12.32 -5.66 0.16
N ALA A 95 -11.59 -4.60 0.56
CA ALA A 95 -12.01 -3.22 0.34
C ALA A 95 -12.10 -2.87 -1.16
N VAL A 96 -11.12 -3.27 -1.96
CA VAL A 96 -11.17 -3.09 -3.42
C VAL A 96 -12.33 -3.86 -4.03
N ALA A 97 -12.54 -5.12 -3.64
CA ALA A 97 -13.65 -5.92 -4.13
C ALA A 97 -15.02 -5.31 -3.77
N ALA A 98 -15.16 -4.75 -2.57
CA ALA A 98 -16.37 -4.04 -2.15
C ALA A 98 -16.62 -2.80 -3.02
N LEU A 99 -15.58 -2.01 -3.32
CA LEU A 99 -15.69 -0.84 -4.19
C LEU A 99 -16.02 -1.18 -5.65
N VAL A 100 -15.53 -2.32 -6.15
CA VAL A 100 -15.89 -2.84 -7.47
C VAL A 100 -17.35 -3.32 -7.48
N ARG A 101 -17.78 -4.08 -6.47
CA ARG A 101 -19.18 -4.55 -6.34
C ARG A 101 -20.17 -3.39 -6.18
N GLY A 102 -19.79 -2.33 -5.49
CA GLY A 102 -20.57 -1.11 -5.34
C GLY A 102 -20.62 -0.22 -6.58
N GLY A 103 -19.96 -0.60 -7.69
CA GLY A 103 -19.97 0.16 -8.94
C GLY A 103 -19.11 1.43 -8.95
N PHE A 104 -18.47 1.77 -7.82
CA PHE A 104 -17.55 2.91 -7.71
C PHE A 104 -16.28 2.70 -8.55
N LEU A 105 -15.82 1.44 -8.64
CA LEU A 105 -14.66 1.05 -9.43
C LEU A 105 -15.09 0.19 -10.62
N LYS A 106 -15.11 0.78 -11.82
CA LYS A 106 -15.33 0.05 -13.07
C LYS A 106 -14.02 -0.59 -13.53
N MET A 107 -13.76 -1.79 -13.06
CA MET A 107 -12.54 -2.54 -13.35
C MET A 107 -12.86 -3.97 -13.77
N ARG A 108 -12.09 -4.47 -14.74
CA ARG A 108 -12.08 -5.87 -15.13
C ARG A 108 -10.65 -6.32 -15.29
N GLN A 109 -10.31 -7.51 -14.81
CA GLN A 109 -9.02 -8.10 -15.15
C GLN A 109 -8.99 -8.39 -16.65
N LYS A 110 -7.88 -8.06 -17.31
CA LYS A 110 -7.68 -8.46 -18.70
C LYS A 110 -7.69 -9.97 -18.77
N THR A 111 -8.65 -10.55 -19.49
CA THR A 111 -8.62 -11.97 -19.79
C THR A 111 -7.34 -12.22 -20.58
N ARG A 112 -6.41 -12.99 -20.01
CA ARG A 112 -5.15 -13.37 -20.65
C ARG A 112 -5.51 -14.15 -21.92
N LYS A 113 -5.60 -13.47 -23.07
CA LYS A 113 -5.73 -14.13 -24.36
C LYS A 113 -4.40 -14.84 -24.60
N TYR A 114 -4.33 -16.11 -24.21
CA TYR A 114 -3.33 -17.02 -24.75
C TYR A 114 -3.54 -17.02 -26.27
N LYS A 115 -2.57 -16.44 -26.97
CA LYS A 115 -2.41 -16.58 -28.42
C LYS A 115 -1.35 -17.63 -28.65
#